data_AF-A0A7C5NXQ8-F1
#
_entry.id   AF-A0A7C5NXQ8-F1
#
_cell.length_a   1.000
_cell.length_b   1.000
_cell.length_c   1.000
_cell.angle_alpha   90.00
_cell.angle_beta   90.00
_cell.angle_gamma   90.00
#
_symmetry.space_group_name_H-M   'P 1'
#
loop_
_entity.id
_entity.type
_entity.pdbx_description
1 polymer ?
#
loop_
_entity_poly.entity_id
_entity_poly.type
_entity_poly.pdbx_seq_one_letter_code
_entity_poly.pdbx_strand_id
1 'polypeptide(L)'
;VDEFLKIFDQSKNKIASVEGIEELQLIRDKDNKSVFFTISKWRDESYLEQYRNSELFKNTWAKTKVLFNDKPEAWSTFLIFKS
;
A
#
# COMPACT_ATOMS: atom_id res chain seq x y z
N VAL A 1 6.80 -3.72 -14.17
CA VAL A 1 5.36 -3.40 -13.99
C VAL A 1 4.55 -4.66 -13.66
N ASP A 2 4.55 -5.68 -14.52
CA ASP A 2 3.74 -6.88 -14.30
C ASP A 2 4.08 -7.63 -13.00
N GLU A 3 5.36 -7.71 -12.65
CA GLU A 3 5.79 -8.35 -11.39
C GLU A 3 5.26 -7.59 -10.15
N PHE A 4 5.23 -6.25 -10.20
CA PHE A 4 4.63 -5.46 -9.12
C PHE A 4 3.14 -5.75 -8.97
N LEU A 5 2.40 -5.77 -10.08
CA LEU A 5 0.96 -6.08 -10.08
C LEU A 5 0.70 -7.49 -9.55
N LYS A 6 1.55 -8.46 -9.89
CA LYS A 6 1.47 -9.83 -9.38
C LYS A 6 1.72 -9.90 -7.87
N ILE A 7 2.74 -9.23 -7.36
CA ILE A 7 3.01 -9.15 -5.91
C ILE A 7 1.82 -8.50 -5.20
N PHE A 8 1.28 -7.41 -5.75
CA PHE A 8 0.11 -6.75 -5.19
C PHE A 8 -1.11 -7.67 -5.19
N ASP A 9 -1.40 -8.36 -6.30
CA ASP A 9 -2.53 -9.29 -6.41
C ASP A 9 -2.46 -10.43 -5.38
N GLN A 10 -1.26 -10.98 -5.15
CA GLN A 10 -1.01 -12.03 -4.16
C GLN A 10 -1.14 -11.57 -2.69
N SER A 11 -1.02 -10.26 -2.44
CA SER A 11 -0.99 -9.70 -1.09
C SER A 11 -2.26 -8.90 -0.74
N LYS A 12 -2.96 -8.32 -1.73
CA LYS A 12 -4.07 -7.37 -1.51
C LYS A 12 -5.16 -7.91 -0.60
N ASN A 13 -5.59 -9.17 -0.77
CA ASN A 13 -6.65 -9.75 0.05
C ASN A 13 -6.20 -9.97 1.50
N LYS A 14 -4.92 -10.31 1.70
CA LYS A 14 -4.35 -10.47 3.04
C LYS A 14 -4.25 -9.12 3.74
N ILE A 15 -3.80 -8.09 3.02
CA ILE A 15 -3.69 -6.72 3.54
C ILE A 15 -5.08 -6.17 3.86
N ALA A 16 -6.06 -6.35 2.96
CA ALA A 16 -7.46 -5.95 3.15
C ALA A 16 -8.19 -6.71 4.27
N SER A 17 -7.61 -7.79 4.78
CA SER A 17 -8.15 -8.55 5.92
C SER A 17 -7.41 -8.25 7.23
N VAL A 18 -6.41 -7.37 7.23
CA VAL A 18 -5.71 -6.97 8.46
C VAL A 18 -6.67 -6.20 9.35
N GLU A 19 -6.59 -6.44 10.66
CA GLU A 19 -7.42 -5.71 11.61
C GLU A 19 -7.21 -4.20 11.49
N GLY A 20 -8.32 -3.45 11.47
CA GLY A 20 -8.30 -1.99 11.42
C GLY A 20 -8.17 -1.41 10.01
N ILE A 21 -7.97 -2.20 8.96
CA ILE A 21 -8.09 -1.68 7.58
C ILE A 21 -9.56 -1.45 7.24
N GLU A 22 -9.87 -0.28 6.68
CA GLU A 22 -11.22 0.06 6.23
C GLU A 22 -11.32 0.08 4.71
N GLU A 23 -10.22 0.43 4.04
CA GLU A 23 -10.17 0.52 2.58
C GLU A 23 -8.74 0.29 2.08
N LEU A 24 -8.60 -0.39 0.94
CA LEU A 24 -7.34 -0.56 0.23
C LEU A 24 -7.56 -0.33 -1.26
N GLN A 25 -6.83 0.61 -1.83
CA GLN A 25 -6.87 0.94 -3.25
C GLN A 25 -5.47 0.84 -3.85
N LEU A 26 -5.41 0.38 -5.10
CA LEU A 26 -4.26 0.54 -5.98
C LEU A 26 -4.68 1.41 -7.15
N ILE A 27 -4.00 2.52 -7.32
CA ILE A 27 -4.19 3.43 -8.44
C ILE A 27 -2.87 3.57 -9.20
N ARG A 28 -2.96 3.92 -10.47
CA ARG A 28 -1.82 4.11 -11.36
C ARG A 28 -1.90 5.51 -11.94
N ASP A 29 -0.75 6.15 -12.07
CA ASP A 29 -0.67 7.42 -12.79
C ASP A 29 -1.21 7.26 -14.23
N LYS A 30 -1.84 8.32 -14.73
CA LYS A 30 -2.50 8.31 -16.03
C LYS A 30 -1.48 8.34 -17.17
N ASP A 31 -0.41 9.10 -17.01
CA ASP A 31 0.54 9.44 -18.08
C ASP A 31 1.80 8.57 -17.98
N ASN A 32 2.21 8.18 -16.78
CA ASN A 32 3.32 7.30 -16.49
C ASN A 32 2.86 5.95 -15.91
N LYS A 33 2.74 4.94 -16.78
CA LYS A 33 2.27 3.59 -16.41
C LYS A 33 3.17 2.83 -15.41
N SER A 34 4.36 3.35 -15.09
CA SER A 34 5.26 2.78 -14.10
C SER A 34 5.09 3.39 -12.70
N VAL A 35 4.27 4.45 -12.55
CA VAL A 35 3.99 5.09 -11.26
C VAL A 35 2.68 4.54 -10.71
N PHE A 36 2.76 3.99 -9.49
CA PHE A 36 1.65 3.41 -8.77
C PHE A 36 1.53 4.05 -7.39
N PHE A 37 0.30 4.15 -6.90
CA PHE A 37 0.01 4.57 -5.54
C PHE A 37 -0.87 3.53 -4.85
N THR A 38 -0.55 3.23 -3.61
CA THR A 38 -1.41 2.44 -2.72
C THR A 38 -2.02 3.37 -1.69
N ILE A 39 -3.35 3.44 -1.65
CA ILE A 39 -4.07 4.20 -0.63
C ILE A 39 -4.69 3.20 0.33
N SER A 40 -4.39 3.32 1.62
CA SER A 40 -4.97 2.48 2.66
C SER A 40 -5.58 3.35 3.73
N LYS A 41 -6.87 3.12 4.04
CA LYS A 41 -7.56 3.77 5.13
C LYS A 41 -7.55 2.84 6.34
N TRP A 42 -7.17 3.40 7.49
CA TRP A 42 -7.07 2.68 8.75
C TRP A 42 -7.98 3.32 9.79
N ARG A 43 -8.55 2.49 10.67
CA ARG A 43 -9.42 2.90 11.77
C ARG A 43 -8.68 3.86 12.73
N ASP A 44 -7.42 3.56 13.03
CA ASP A 44 -6.51 4.43 13.77
C ASP A 44 -5.04 4.11 13.43
N GLU A 45 -4.14 4.97 13.90
CA GLU A 45 -2.70 4.86 13.63
C GLU A 45 -2.06 3.62 14.29
N SER A 46 -2.61 3.11 15.39
CA SER A 46 -2.05 1.94 16.06
C SER A 46 -2.18 0.67 15.22
N TYR A 47 -3.29 0.50 14.50
CA TYR A 47 -3.47 -0.61 13.56
C TYR A 47 -2.50 -0.53 12.37
N LEU A 48 -2.26 0.69 11.85
CA LEU A 48 -1.27 0.92 10.80
C LEU A 48 0.14 0.54 11.27
N GLU A 49 0.52 0.96 12.47
CA GLU A 49 1.85 0.65 13.02
C GLU A 49 2.02 -0.85 13.32
N GLN A 50 0.98 -1.52 13.82
CA GLN A 50 0.99 -2.98 13.95
C GLN A 50 1.18 -3.67 12.61
N TYR A 51 0.47 -3.23 11.57
CA TYR A 51 0.63 -3.75 10.21
C TYR A 51 2.05 -3.51 9.67
N ARG A 52 2.61 -2.31 9.82
CA ARG A 52 3.98 -1.98 9.38
C ARG A 52 5.05 -2.85 10.05
N ASN A 53 4.80 -3.29 11.27
CA ASN A 53 5.70 -4.19 12.01
C ASN A 53 5.48 -5.69 11.72
N SER A 54 4.38 -6.04 11.03
CA SER A 54 4.02 -7.43 10.72
C SER A 54 4.95 -8.10 9.71
N GLU A 55 4.98 -9.44 9.73
CA GLU A 55 5.67 -10.23 8.71
C GLU A 55 5.06 -10.04 7.32
N LEU A 56 3.73 -9.88 7.25
CA LEU A 56 3.03 -9.64 5.99
C LEU A 56 3.57 -8.38 5.29
N PHE A 57 3.71 -7.28 6.02
CA PHE A 57 4.29 -6.05 5.49
C PHE A 57 5.76 -6.25 5.12
N LYS A 58 6.59 -6.76 6.04
CA LYS A 58 8.04 -6.94 5.80
C LYS A 58 8.32 -7.79 4.56
N ASN A 59 7.61 -8.90 4.40
CA ASN A 59 7.77 -9.82 3.27
C ASN A 59 7.26 -9.22 1.95
N THR A 60 6.13 -8.50 1.98
CA THR A 60 5.59 -7.85 0.78
C THR A 60 6.49 -6.69 0.36
N TRP A 61 6.87 -5.84 1.32
CA TRP A 61 7.74 -4.68 1.11
C TRP A 61 9.12 -5.06 0.57
N ALA A 62 9.74 -6.13 1.09
CA ALA A 62 11.03 -6.60 0.58
C ALA A 62 10.97 -6.95 -0.92
N LYS A 63 9.88 -7.59 -1.37
CA LYS A 63 9.67 -7.93 -2.78
C LYS A 63 9.34 -6.71 -3.64
N THR A 64 8.55 -5.78 -3.11
CA THR A 64 8.16 -4.57 -3.82
C THR A 64 9.34 -3.60 -3.97
N LYS A 65 10.14 -3.42 -2.92
CA LYS A 65 11.22 -2.44 -2.86
C LYS A 65 12.30 -2.64 -3.92
N VAL A 66 12.60 -3.89 -4.28
CA VAL A 66 13.59 -4.19 -5.32
C VAL A 66 13.13 -3.83 -6.73
N LEU A 67 11.84 -3.54 -6.91
CA LEU A 67 11.26 -3.14 -8.20
C LEU A 67 11.23 -1.62 -8.39
N PHE A 68 11.65 -0.83 -7.40
CA PHE A 68 11.63 0.62 -7.49
C PHE A 68 12.78 1.13 -8.34
N ASN A 69 12.43 1.97 -9.32
CA ASN A 69 13.39 2.68 -10.16
C ASN A 69 13.78 4.06 -9.57
N ASP A 70 13.13 4.47 -8.48
CA ASP A 70 13.42 5.68 -7.72
C ASP A 70 13.03 5.49 -6.25
N LYS A 71 13.41 6.40 -5.36
CA LYS A 71 13.08 6.34 -3.94
C LYS A 71 11.55 6.40 -3.75
N PRO A 72 10.95 5.50 -2.96
CA PRO A 72 9.51 5.55 -2.68
C PRO A 72 9.18 6.72 -1.75
N GLU A 73 7.99 7.30 -1.96
CA GLU A 73 7.43 8.36 -1.12
C GLU A 73 6.18 7.86 -0.39
N ALA A 74 5.99 8.31 0.85
CA ALA A 74 4.87 7.89 1.69
C ALA A 74 4.51 8.97 2.71
N TRP A 75 3.21 9.16 2.93
CA TRP A 75 2.66 10.09 3.92
C TRP A 75 1.41 9.49 4.56
N SER A 76 1.17 9.85 5.82
CA SER A 76 -0.15 9.71 6.47
C SER A 76 -0.86 11.05 6.38
N THR A 77 -2.14 11.05 6.03
CA THR A 77 -2.92 12.29 5.77
C THR A 77 -4.19 12.35 6.60
N PHE A 78 -4.69 13.56 6.83
CA PHE A 78 -6.02 13.79 7.37
C PHE A 78 -6.98 14.19 6.24
N LEU A 79 -8.19 13.64 6.25
CA LEU A 79 -9.27 14.09 5.37
C LEU A 79 -9.80 15.43 5.89
N ILE A 80 -9.47 16.52 5.21
CA ILE A 80 -9.94 17.87 5.60
C ILE A 80 -11.36 18.14 5.09
N PHE A 81 -11.71 17.62 3.91
CA PHE A 81 -13.01 17.84 3.28
C PHE A 81 -13.34 16.70 2.31
N LYS A 82 -14.62 16.33 2.23
CA LYS A 82 -15.19 15.43 1.22
C LYS A 82 -16.53 16.00 0.77
N SER A 83 -16.71 16.16 -0.54
CA SER A 83 -17.93 16.68 -1.19
C SER A 83 -19.09 15.69 -1.12
#